data_AF-A0A3B8RVL7-F1
#
_entry.id   AF-A0A3B8RVL7-F1
#
_cell.length_a   1.000
_cell.length_b   1.000
_cell.length_c   1.000
_cell.angle_alpha   90.00
_cell.angle_beta   90.00
_cell.angle_gamma   90.00
#
_symmetry.space_group_name_H-M   'P 1'
#
loop_
_entity.id
_entity.type
_entity.pdbx_description
1 polymer ?
#
loop_
_entity_poly.entity_id
_entity_poly.type
_entity_poly.pdbx_seq_one_letter_code
_entity_poly.pdbx_strand_id
1 'polypeptide(L)'
;AEGQRRYVESLSSYARQFLGRVHKPEVDFIKGIPPAIAIEQKVNTRNPRSTVGTSTEIYDYFKLLYARIGKTISPISGQLVKKQHPDDVVDYLMSFPLETKALILAPIQNGNKRPLQQTLDILKQQGFSRIEINNEILKIEDFNLEKTNEDIHIVIDRVVVSQTTDTVSRITDSAQTAFFEGHGTCLVRVFLEDSFTDQVFSNQFEADGMLFDEPSVHMFSFNNPLGACPRCEGFGLTIGIDEDLVIPNKSLSIYQDAVACWRGEKMNEWKDELIHHAGKFDFPIHKPISQFTEWEMELLWNGNSYFQGLHRFFAFLEEN
;
A
#
# COMPACT_ATOMS: atom_id res chain seq x y z
N ALA A 1 -43.66 16.93 -5.43
CA ALA A 1 -43.66 18.40 -5.59
C ALA A 1 -43.54 19.14 -4.25
N GLU A 2 -44.57 19.18 -3.38
CA GLU A 2 -44.52 19.99 -2.13
C GLU A 2 -43.45 19.51 -1.13
N GLY A 3 -43.25 18.19 -1.00
CA GLY A 3 -42.18 17.63 -0.15
C GLY A 3 -40.78 18.03 -0.59
N GLN A 4 -40.52 17.99 -1.90
CA GLN A 4 -39.25 18.43 -2.50
C GLN A 4 -39.04 19.94 -2.30
N ARG A 5 -40.10 20.76 -2.42
CA ARG A 5 -40.06 22.20 -2.15
C ARG A 5 -39.66 22.50 -0.71
N ARG A 6 -40.32 21.84 0.26
CA ARG A 6 -40.01 22.01 1.70
C ARG A 6 -38.60 21.54 2.06
N TYR A 7 -38.10 20.48 1.43
CA TYR A 7 -36.71 20.06 1.57
C TYR A 7 -35.75 21.17 1.11
N VAL A 8 -35.96 21.73 -0.09
CA VAL A 8 -35.15 22.84 -0.61
C VAL A 8 -35.23 24.08 0.30
N GLU A 9 -36.39 24.37 0.89
CA GLU A 9 -36.57 25.47 1.85
C GLU A 9 -35.83 25.27 3.18
N SER A 10 -35.59 24.02 3.59
CA SER A 10 -34.81 23.71 4.78
C SER A 10 -33.30 23.90 4.62
N LEU A 11 -32.82 24.01 3.37
CA LEU A 11 -31.40 24.24 3.07
C LEU A 11 -31.00 25.70 3.32
N SER A 12 -29.70 25.94 3.48
CA SER A 12 -29.15 27.28 3.67
C SER A 12 -29.48 28.21 2.49
N SER A 13 -29.50 29.52 2.75
CA SER A 13 -29.74 30.55 1.71
C SER A 13 -28.76 30.44 0.54
N TYR A 14 -27.53 30.00 0.80
CA TYR A 14 -26.49 29.75 -0.22
C TYR A 14 -26.81 28.52 -1.07
N ALA A 15 -27.16 27.39 -0.47
CA ALA A 15 -27.48 26.16 -1.20
C ALA A 15 -28.69 26.33 -2.13
N ARG A 16 -29.66 27.18 -1.75
CA ARG A 16 -30.82 27.52 -2.57
C ARG A 16 -30.48 28.28 -3.85
N GLN A 17 -29.33 28.95 -3.94
CA GLN A 17 -28.92 29.66 -5.16
C GLN A 17 -28.62 28.69 -6.32
N PHE A 18 -28.21 27.46 -6.01
CA PHE A 18 -27.86 26.43 -7.00
C PHE A 18 -29.03 25.50 -7.35
N LEU A 19 -30.09 25.52 -6.55
CA LEU A 19 -31.30 24.74 -6.77
C LEU A 19 -32.27 25.61 -7.58
N GLY A 20 -32.51 25.24 -8.84
CA GLY A 20 -33.44 25.94 -9.71
C GLY A 20 -34.83 26.11 -9.10
N ARG A 21 -35.64 27.04 -9.65
CA ARG A 21 -37.01 27.28 -9.15
C ARG A 21 -37.87 26.03 -9.37
N VAL A 22 -38.19 25.32 -8.29
CA VAL A 22 -39.14 24.20 -8.31
C VAL A 22 -40.55 24.77 -8.46
N HIS A 23 -41.30 24.32 -9.46
CA HIS A 23 -42.69 24.75 -9.65
C HIS A 23 -43.54 24.37 -8.43
N LYS A 24 -44.37 25.32 -7.97
CA LYS A 24 -45.32 25.08 -6.89
C LYS A 24 -46.39 24.10 -7.38
N PRO A 25 -46.75 23.06 -6.60
CA PRO A 25 -47.87 22.20 -6.94
C PRO A 25 -49.19 22.98 -6.96
N GLU A 26 -50.11 22.57 -7.83
CA GLU A 26 -51.46 23.14 -7.97
C GLU A 26 -52.37 22.70 -6.82
N VAL A 27 -52.18 23.30 -5.65
CA VAL A 27 -53.01 23.09 -4.47
C VAL A 27 -53.24 24.40 -3.73
N ASP A 28 -54.48 24.64 -3.28
CA ASP A 28 -54.87 25.89 -2.61
C ASP A 28 -54.41 25.95 -1.16
N PHE A 29 -54.60 24.87 -0.39
CA PHE A 29 -54.18 24.78 1.00
C PHE A 29 -53.90 23.35 1.42
N ILE A 30 -52.78 23.14 2.10
CA ILE A 30 -52.42 21.83 2.66
C ILE A 30 -51.71 22.02 4.01
N LYS A 31 -52.22 21.35 5.05
CA LYS A 31 -51.71 21.43 6.43
C LYS A 31 -51.35 20.04 6.93
N GLY A 32 -50.36 19.95 7.81
CA GLY A 32 -49.96 18.68 8.43
C GLY A 32 -49.12 17.76 7.54
N ILE A 33 -48.47 18.28 6.49
CA ILE A 33 -47.53 17.48 5.68
C ILE A 33 -46.24 17.22 6.49
N PRO A 34 -45.92 15.95 6.80
CA PRO A 34 -44.61 15.60 7.35
C PRO A 34 -43.50 15.74 6.30
N PRO A 35 -42.22 15.83 6.68
CA PRO A 35 -41.12 15.71 5.74
C PRO A 35 -41.28 14.45 4.88
N ALA A 36 -41.36 14.62 3.55
CA ALA A 36 -41.63 13.54 2.64
C ALA A 36 -40.36 13.15 1.89
N ILE A 37 -40.02 11.86 1.90
CA ILE A 37 -38.96 11.26 1.09
C ILE A 37 -39.64 10.54 -0.07
N ALA A 38 -39.29 10.90 -1.31
CA ALA A 38 -39.76 10.20 -2.49
C ALA A 38 -38.77 9.07 -2.81
N ILE A 39 -39.27 7.84 -2.89
CA ILE A 39 -38.50 6.68 -3.36
C ILE A 39 -38.98 6.40 -4.78
N GLU A 40 -38.19 6.80 -5.76
CA GLU A 40 -38.46 6.58 -7.18
C GLU A 40 -37.40 5.66 -7.78
N GLN A 41 -37.79 4.83 -8.75
CA GLN A 41 -36.82 4.07 -9.54
C GLN A 41 -36.22 5.01 -10.60
N LYS A 42 -35.24 5.81 -10.19
CA LYS A 42 -34.46 6.61 -11.12
C LYS A 42 -33.35 5.75 -11.70
N VAL A 43 -33.26 5.72 -13.03
CA VAL A 43 -32.14 5.08 -13.71
C VAL A 43 -30.91 5.96 -13.46
N ASN A 44 -30.09 5.60 -12.47
CA ASN A 44 -28.85 6.30 -12.19
C ASN A 44 -27.91 6.20 -13.40
N THR A 45 -27.22 7.30 -13.70
CA THR A 45 -26.09 7.27 -14.64
C THR A 45 -25.02 6.33 -14.11
N ARG A 46 -24.47 5.48 -14.99
CA ARG A 46 -23.41 4.53 -14.62
C ARG A 46 -22.13 5.32 -14.30
N ASN A 47 -21.85 5.53 -13.02
CA ASN A 47 -20.52 5.92 -12.58
C ASN A 47 -19.72 4.63 -12.32
N PRO A 48 -18.63 4.35 -13.05
CA PRO A 48 -17.86 3.10 -12.90
C PRO A 48 -17.23 2.94 -11.51
N ARG A 49 -17.08 4.04 -10.76
CA ARG A 49 -16.57 4.03 -9.38
C ARG A 49 -17.66 3.96 -8.31
N SER A 50 -18.93 3.91 -8.69
CA SER A 50 -20.04 3.73 -7.75
C SER A 50 -20.40 2.25 -7.65
N THR A 51 -20.30 1.69 -6.46
CA THR A 51 -20.68 0.31 -6.14
C THR A 51 -21.91 0.30 -5.22
N VAL A 52 -22.52 -0.87 -5.03
CA VAL A 52 -23.57 -1.04 -4.02
C VAL A 52 -23.07 -0.61 -2.63
N GLY A 53 -21.82 -0.93 -2.29
CA GLY A 53 -21.22 -0.58 -1.00
C GLY A 53 -21.07 0.93 -0.79
N THR A 54 -20.76 1.70 -1.84
CA THR A 54 -20.71 3.17 -1.73
C THR A 54 -22.10 3.80 -1.70
N SER A 55 -23.06 3.26 -2.46
CA SER A 55 -24.44 3.80 -2.48
C SER A 55 -25.20 3.53 -1.19
N THR A 56 -24.85 2.47 -0.47
CA THR A 56 -25.46 2.09 0.82
C THR A 56 -24.65 2.56 2.03
N GLU A 57 -23.52 3.24 1.81
CA GLU A 57 -22.54 3.64 2.84
C GLU A 57 -21.91 2.48 3.63
N ILE A 58 -22.28 1.23 3.36
CA ILE A 58 -21.70 0.03 4.00
C ILE A 58 -20.18 0.00 3.81
N TYR A 59 -19.70 0.43 2.64
CA TYR A 59 -18.26 0.50 2.37
C TYR A 59 -17.55 1.53 3.26
N ASP A 60 -18.21 2.61 3.67
CA ASP A 60 -17.64 3.60 4.58
C ASP A 60 -17.41 3.00 5.97
N TYR A 61 -18.32 2.16 6.44
CA TYR A 61 -18.13 1.39 7.67
C TYR A 61 -17.00 0.36 7.54
N PHE A 62 -16.85 -0.30 6.38
CA PHE A 62 -15.70 -1.18 6.16
C PHE A 62 -14.37 -0.41 6.22
N LYS A 63 -14.28 0.76 5.58
CA LYS A 63 -13.06 1.59 5.67
C LYS A 63 -12.73 1.94 7.12
N LEU A 64 -13.73 2.29 7.93
CA LEU A 64 -13.54 2.56 9.37
C LEU A 64 -13.11 1.31 10.14
N LEU A 65 -13.74 0.17 9.87
CA LEU A 65 -13.43 -1.10 10.52
C LEU A 65 -11.97 -1.48 10.30
N TYR A 66 -11.53 -1.50 9.04
CA TYR A 66 -10.16 -1.86 8.69
C TYR A 66 -9.13 -0.80 9.12
N ALA A 67 -9.47 0.49 9.10
CA ALA A 67 -8.58 1.53 9.61
C ALA A 67 -8.40 1.48 11.14
N ARG A 68 -9.39 0.99 11.90
CA ARG A 68 -9.34 1.01 13.37
C ARG A 68 -8.83 -0.28 13.98
N ILE A 69 -9.28 -1.42 13.47
CA ILE A 69 -8.95 -2.74 14.04
C ILE A 69 -8.40 -3.72 13.00
N GLY A 70 -8.10 -3.25 11.80
CA GLY A 70 -7.42 -4.04 10.78
C GLY A 70 -6.03 -4.44 11.25
N LYS A 71 -5.67 -5.70 11.00
CA LYS A 71 -4.35 -6.25 11.28
C LYS A 71 -3.56 -6.30 9.98
N THR A 72 -2.49 -5.51 9.89
CA THR A 72 -1.61 -5.51 8.72
C THR A 72 -0.71 -6.74 8.75
N ILE A 73 -0.66 -7.47 7.65
CA ILE A 73 0.12 -8.70 7.51
C ILE A 73 1.18 -8.44 6.43
N SER A 74 2.43 -8.82 6.72
CA SER A 74 3.49 -8.73 5.72
C SER A 74 3.22 -9.70 4.56
N PRO A 75 3.30 -9.24 3.30
CA PRO A 75 3.15 -10.12 2.13
C PRO A 75 4.33 -11.06 1.93
N ILE A 76 5.48 -10.82 2.59
CA ILE A 76 6.69 -11.65 2.47
C ILE A 76 6.63 -12.82 3.45
N SER A 77 6.51 -12.51 4.75
CA SER A 77 6.58 -13.53 5.82
C SER A 77 5.21 -13.99 6.33
N GLY A 78 4.14 -13.24 6.07
CA GLY A 78 2.82 -13.49 6.67
C GLY A 78 2.73 -13.11 8.16
N GLN A 79 3.75 -12.44 8.72
CA GLN A 79 3.73 -12.00 10.11
C GLN A 79 2.91 -10.72 10.30
N LEU A 80 2.39 -10.54 11.52
CA LEU A 80 1.66 -9.34 11.90
C LEU A 80 2.63 -8.16 12.05
N VAL A 81 2.43 -7.12 11.24
CA VAL A 81 3.18 -5.86 11.35
C VAL A 81 2.69 -5.14 12.61
N LYS A 82 3.62 -4.78 13.49
CA LYS A 82 3.33 -4.08 14.74
C LYS A 82 4.29 -2.92 14.93
N LYS A 83 3.78 -1.85 15.51
CA LYS A 83 4.62 -0.87 16.19
C LYS A 83 4.79 -1.32 17.63
N GLN A 84 6.03 -1.33 18.10
CA GLN A 84 6.28 -1.51 19.52
C GLN A 84 6.26 -0.17 20.23
N HIS A 85 5.68 -0.17 21.42
CA HIS A 85 5.58 0.96 22.32
C HIS A 85 6.58 0.81 23.47
N PRO A 86 6.89 1.90 24.21
CA PRO A 86 7.67 1.81 25.43
C PRO A 86 7.15 0.77 26.42
N ASP A 87 5.83 0.58 26.48
CA ASP A 87 5.19 -0.43 27.32
C ASP A 87 5.59 -1.87 26.94
N ASP A 88 5.82 -2.16 25.65
CA ASP A 88 6.30 -3.49 25.22
C ASP A 88 7.71 -3.78 25.76
N VAL A 89 8.55 -2.75 25.90
CA VAL A 89 9.89 -2.86 26.51
C VAL A 89 9.78 -3.12 28.01
N VAL A 90 8.84 -2.45 28.68
CA VAL A 90 8.54 -2.69 30.09
C VAL A 90 8.07 -4.14 30.28
N ASP A 91 7.08 -4.59 29.53
CA ASP A 91 6.52 -5.93 29.62
C ASP A 91 7.60 -7.01 29.36
N TYR A 92 8.47 -6.77 28.38
CA TYR A 92 9.61 -7.64 28.13
C TYR A 92 10.58 -7.70 29.32
N LEU A 93 11.00 -6.56 29.87
CA LEU A 93 11.92 -6.53 31.02
C LEU A 93 11.31 -7.12 32.29
N MET A 94 10.00 -6.93 32.50
CA MET A 94 9.26 -7.48 33.65
C MET A 94 9.01 -8.99 33.54
N SER A 95 9.22 -9.60 32.36
CA SER A 95 9.17 -11.04 32.18
C SER A 95 10.38 -11.79 32.78
N PHE A 96 11.47 -11.07 33.08
CA PHE A 96 12.67 -11.62 33.70
C PHE A 96 12.60 -11.60 35.24
N PRO A 97 13.40 -12.43 35.93
CA PRO A 97 13.48 -12.43 37.39
C PRO A 97 13.84 -11.07 37.98
N LEU A 98 13.40 -10.83 39.23
CA LEU A 98 13.82 -9.64 39.98
C LEU A 98 15.35 -9.58 40.10
N GLU A 99 15.87 -8.35 40.19
CA GLU A 99 17.31 -8.05 40.25
C GLU A 99 18.11 -8.34 38.98
N THR A 100 17.45 -8.75 37.88
CA THR A 100 18.09 -8.89 36.57
C THR A 100 18.58 -7.52 36.08
N LYS A 101 19.82 -7.44 35.60
CA LYS A 101 20.40 -6.21 35.08
C LYS A 101 20.13 -6.10 33.59
N ALA A 102 19.71 -4.92 33.13
CA ALA A 102 19.54 -4.65 31.71
C ALA A 102 20.11 -3.28 31.31
N LEU A 103 20.45 -3.16 30.04
CA LEU A 103 20.81 -1.91 29.38
C LEU A 103 19.76 -1.58 28.33
N ILE A 104 19.35 -0.33 28.32
CA ILE A 104 18.53 0.24 27.27
C ILE A 104 19.47 1.05 26.37
N LEU A 105 19.54 0.65 25.12
CA LEU A 105 20.49 1.13 24.13
C LEU A 105 19.75 1.72 22.92
N ALA A 106 20.35 2.71 22.28
CA ALA A 106 19.84 3.31 21.05
C ALA A 106 20.91 3.22 19.95
N PRO A 107 20.66 2.57 18.80
CA PRO A 107 21.65 2.48 17.73
C PRO A 107 21.89 3.85 17.09
N ILE A 108 23.17 4.21 16.90
CA ILE A 108 23.53 5.43 16.16
C ILE A 108 23.47 5.09 14.67
N GLN A 109 22.49 5.66 13.96
CA GLN A 109 22.48 5.54 12.51
C GLN A 109 23.55 6.44 11.89
N ASN A 110 24.58 5.83 11.29
CA ASN A 110 25.52 6.52 10.42
C ASN A 110 24.84 6.89 9.10
N GLY A 111 23.96 7.88 9.13
CA GLY A 111 23.44 8.48 7.90
C GLY A 111 24.56 9.23 7.19
N ASN A 112 24.69 9.06 5.87
CA ASN A 112 25.66 9.72 4.97
C ASN A 112 25.75 11.27 5.06
N LYS A 113 24.97 11.90 5.94
CA LYS A 113 24.84 13.36 6.06
C LYS A 113 25.80 14.00 7.06
N ARG A 114 26.38 13.27 8.03
CA ARG A 114 27.27 13.86 9.05
C ARG A 114 28.41 12.93 9.45
N PRO A 115 29.63 13.46 9.70
CA PRO A 115 30.71 12.70 10.31
C PRO A 115 30.33 12.24 11.72
N LEU A 116 30.70 11.01 12.09
CA LEU A 116 30.41 10.40 13.40
C LEU A 116 30.80 11.30 14.59
N GLN A 117 31.95 11.97 14.51
CA GLN A 117 32.42 12.87 15.57
C GLN A 117 31.43 14.00 15.89
N GLN A 118 30.85 14.61 14.85
CA GLN A 118 29.87 15.68 15.05
C GLN A 118 28.60 15.14 15.70
N THR A 119 28.18 13.92 15.36
CA THR A 119 27.04 13.26 16.00
C THR A 119 27.33 13.01 17.48
N LEU A 120 28.53 12.52 17.82
CA LEU A 120 28.94 12.29 19.21
C LEU A 120 29.03 13.60 20.02
N ASP A 121 29.53 14.68 19.43
CA ASP A 121 29.58 16.00 20.07
C ASP A 121 28.18 16.55 20.39
N ILE A 122 27.21 16.35 19.49
CA ILE A 122 25.81 16.75 19.71
C ILE A 122 25.20 15.91 20.84
N LEU A 123 25.39 14.59 20.82
CA LEU A 123 24.91 13.69 21.87
C LEU A 123 25.50 14.06 23.23
N LYS A 124 26.76 14.46 23.27
CA LYS A 124 27.41 14.98 24.48
C LYS A 124 26.74 16.25 24.99
N GLN A 125 26.40 17.20 24.10
CA GLN A 125 25.68 18.42 24.46
C GLN A 125 24.26 18.14 24.96
N GLN A 126 23.63 17.06 24.48
CA GLN A 126 22.33 16.59 24.97
C GLN A 126 22.42 15.88 26.34
N GLY A 127 23.63 15.61 26.85
CA GLY A 127 23.87 15.03 28.17
C GLY A 127 24.18 13.54 28.17
N PHE A 128 24.29 12.89 27.00
CA PHE A 128 24.76 11.51 26.92
C PHE A 128 26.25 11.46 27.25
N SER A 129 26.65 10.47 28.06
CA SER A 129 28.04 10.33 28.52
C SER A 129 28.70 9.03 28.09
N ARG A 130 27.92 8.02 27.70
CA ARG A 130 28.38 6.66 27.45
C ARG A 130 27.84 6.11 26.13
N ILE A 131 28.71 5.38 25.45
CA ILE A 131 28.40 4.60 24.25
C ILE A 131 28.87 3.17 24.47
N GLU A 132 28.29 2.26 23.72
CA GLU A 132 28.67 0.86 23.65
C GLU A 132 29.16 0.55 22.23
N ILE A 133 30.29 -0.15 22.16
CA ILE A 133 30.94 -0.59 20.93
C ILE A 133 31.45 -2.00 21.20
N ASN A 134 31.09 -2.99 20.36
CA ASN A 134 31.50 -4.39 20.55
C ASN A 134 31.27 -4.95 21.97
N ASN A 135 30.17 -4.58 22.63
CA ASN A 135 29.86 -4.97 24.01
C ASN A 135 30.72 -4.30 25.10
N GLU A 136 31.59 -3.36 24.76
CA GLU A 136 32.34 -2.53 25.71
C GLU A 136 31.71 -1.15 25.86
N ILE A 137 31.46 -0.76 27.12
CA ILE A 137 30.91 0.56 27.43
C ILE A 137 32.06 1.54 27.66
N LEU A 138 32.12 2.56 26.82
CA LEU A 138 33.12 3.62 26.86
C LEU A 138 32.46 4.97 27.12
N LYS A 139 33.21 5.93 27.66
CA LYS A 139 32.76 7.32 27.68
C LYS A 139 32.93 7.91 26.28
N ILE A 140 32.00 8.79 25.90
CA ILE A 140 32.07 9.49 24.60
C ILE A 140 33.39 10.27 24.46
N GLU A 141 33.94 10.78 25.57
CA GLU A 141 35.19 11.56 25.58
C GLU A 141 36.44 10.72 25.29
N ASP A 142 36.40 9.44 25.63
CA ASP A 142 37.54 8.53 25.51
C ASP A 142 37.56 7.82 24.14
N PHE A 143 36.54 8.07 23.30
CA PHE A 143 36.39 7.43 22.00
C PHE A 143 37.28 8.07 20.93
N ASN A 144 38.04 7.25 20.22
CA ASN A 144 38.90 7.69 19.11
C ASN A 144 38.38 7.10 17.78
N LEU A 145 38.06 7.98 16.81
CA LEU A 145 37.46 7.67 15.51
C LEU A 145 38.26 6.74 14.60
N GLU A 146 39.57 6.57 14.85
CA GLU A 146 40.47 5.86 13.92
C GLU A 146 40.17 4.36 13.77
N LYS A 147 39.25 3.83 14.59
CA LYS A 147 38.73 2.48 14.45
C LYS A 147 37.23 2.55 14.66
N THR A 148 36.46 2.30 13.60
CA THR A 148 35.62 1.10 13.47
C THR A 148 34.54 1.30 12.39
N ASN A 149 34.23 0.21 11.68
CA ASN A 149 33.07 0.10 10.79
C ASN A 149 31.94 -0.65 11.52
N GLU A 150 31.90 -0.51 12.85
CA GLU A 150 31.13 -1.35 13.77
C GLU A 150 29.89 -0.61 14.27
N ASP A 151 28.93 -1.37 14.78
CA ASP A 151 27.68 -0.84 15.31
C ASP A 151 27.94 -0.14 16.66
N ILE A 152 27.60 1.15 16.72
CA ILE A 152 27.76 1.97 17.92
C ILE A 152 26.37 2.23 18.49
N HIS A 153 26.21 1.98 19.79
CA HIS A 153 24.97 2.23 20.50
C HIS A 153 25.18 3.29 21.60
N ILE A 154 24.20 4.16 21.79
CA ILE A 154 24.16 5.08 22.93
C ILE A 154 23.63 4.29 24.13
N VAL A 155 24.30 4.40 25.27
CA VAL A 155 23.77 3.84 26.52
C VAL A 155 22.82 4.86 27.14
N ILE A 156 21.52 4.60 27.03
CA ILE A 156 20.47 5.48 27.53
C ILE A 156 20.32 5.30 29.04
N ASP A 157 20.10 4.06 29.48
CA ASP A 157 19.98 3.76 30.90
C ASP A 157 20.47 2.35 31.25
N ARG A 158 20.88 2.20 32.52
CA ARG A 158 21.15 0.92 33.16
C ARG A 158 20.10 0.71 34.24
N VAL A 159 19.25 -0.28 34.01
CA VAL A 159 18.12 -0.61 34.88
C VAL A 159 18.33 -1.96 35.53
N VAL A 160 17.75 -2.11 36.72
CA VAL A 160 17.67 -3.39 37.43
C VAL A 160 16.19 -3.70 37.55
N VAL A 161 15.79 -4.88 37.08
CA VAL A 161 14.39 -5.30 37.05
C VAL A 161 13.85 -5.35 38.47
N SER A 162 12.83 -4.53 38.73
CA SER A 162 12.08 -4.50 39.98
C SER A 162 10.62 -4.18 39.66
N GLN A 163 9.68 -4.73 40.43
CA GLN A 163 8.24 -4.51 40.24
C GLN A 163 7.73 -3.21 40.89
N THR A 164 8.61 -2.25 41.17
CA THR A 164 8.21 -0.96 41.72
C THR A 164 7.67 -0.04 40.62
N THR A 165 6.68 0.78 40.96
CA THR A 165 6.10 1.76 40.03
C THR A 165 7.13 2.76 39.50
N ASP A 166 8.12 3.10 40.33
CA ASP A 166 9.24 3.98 39.96
C ASP A 166 10.14 3.34 38.87
N THR A 167 10.44 2.05 39.01
CA THR A 167 11.21 1.31 37.99
C THR A 167 10.46 1.20 36.68
N VAL A 168 9.15 0.95 36.72
CA VAL A 168 8.29 0.95 35.53
C VAL A 168 8.37 2.31 34.82
N SER A 169 8.11 3.41 35.53
CA SER A 169 8.16 4.76 34.94
C SER A 169 9.52 5.08 34.32
N ARG A 170 10.61 4.71 35.03
CA ARG A 170 11.98 4.93 34.55
C ARG A 170 12.31 4.14 33.29
N ILE A 171 11.85 2.88 33.20
CA ILE A 171 12.01 2.06 31.99
C ILE A 171 11.22 2.67 30.84
N THR A 172 9.97 3.08 31.06
CA THR A 172 9.13 3.72 30.05
C THR A 172 9.80 4.99 29.49
N ASP A 173 10.29 5.88 30.35
CA ASP A 173 10.96 7.13 29.94
C ASP A 173 12.26 6.85 29.17
N SER A 174 13.03 5.86 29.63
CA SER A 174 14.28 5.44 28.99
C SER A 174 14.03 4.80 27.63
N ALA A 175 13.02 3.94 27.52
CA ALA A 175 12.62 3.34 26.24
C ALA A 175 12.12 4.41 25.26
N GLN A 176 11.36 5.41 25.73
CA GLN A 176 10.94 6.53 24.90
C GLN A 176 12.12 7.34 24.36
N THR A 177 13.13 7.59 25.21
CA THR A 177 14.36 8.28 24.80
C THR A 177 15.17 7.43 23.82
N ALA A 178 15.27 6.13 24.07
CA ALA A 178 15.97 5.21 23.18
C ALA A 178 15.32 5.15 21.79
N PHE A 179 13.99 5.06 21.72
CA PHE A 179 13.26 5.15 20.46
C PHE A 179 13.47 6.48 19.75
N PHE A 180 13.55 7.60 20.47
CA PHE A 180 13.75 8.91 19.86
C PHE A 180 15.16 9.05 19.25
N GLU A 181 16.20 8.75 20.04
CA GLU A 181 17.60 8.89 19.62
C GLU A 181 18.01 7.79 18.63
N GLY A 182 17.44 6.59 18.74
CA GLY A 182 17.67 5.46 17.84
C GLY A 182 16.84 5.48 16.56
N HIS A 183 16.23 6.64 16.22
CA HIS A 183 15.37 6.83 15.05
C HIS A 183 14.29 5.75 14.89
N GLY A 184 13.65 5.42 16.01
CA GLY A 184 12.58 4.44 16.11
C GLY A 184 13.03 3.04 16.50
N THR A 185 14.33 2.81 16.70
CA THR A 185 14.89 1.54 17.17
C THR A 185 15.36 1.65 18.62
N CYS A 186 15.05 0.65 19.43
CA CYS A 186 15.52 0.50 20.80
C CYS A 186 16.09 -0.91 20.96
N LEU A 187 17.32 -1.02 21.46
CA LEU A 187 17.97 -2.30 21.74
C LEU A 187 17.98 -2.51 23.25
N VAL A 188 17.45 -3.64 23.71
CA VAL A 188 17.44 -4.01 25.12
C VAL A 188 18.34 -5.20 25.32
N ARG A 189 19.40 -5.01 26.11
CA ARG A 189 20.35 -6.07 26.47
C ARG A 189 20.10 -6.50 27.91
N VAL A 190 19.72 -7.76 28.10
CA VAL A 190 19.47 -8.35 29.42
C VAL A 190 20.63 -9.26 29.79
N PHE A 191 21.22 -9.04 30.97
CA PHE A 191 22.30 -9.88 31.49
C PHE A 191 21.73 -10.98 32.37
N LEU A 192 21.94 -12.22 31.94
CA LEU A 192 21.71 -13.45 32.68
C LEU A 192 23.06 -13.95 33.23
N GLU A 193 23.05 -14.91 34.16
CA GLU A 193 24.23 -15.30 34.97
C GLU A 193 25.55 -15.38 34.17
N ASP A 194 25.57 -16.15 33.07
CA ASP A 194 26.76 -16.35 32.22
C ASP A 194 26.59 -15.88 30.76
N SER A 195 25.48 -15.20 30.43
CA SER A 195 25.17 -14.79 29.05
C SER A 195 24.35 -13.51 29.01
N PHE A 196 24.30 -12.86 27.85
CA PHE A 196 23.33 -11.79 27.62
C PHE A 196 22.41 -12.14 26.46
N THR A 197 21.20 -11.59 26.50
CA THR A 197 20.22 -11.70 25.41
C THR A 197 19.89 -10.30 24.93
N ASP A 198 19.95 -10.11 23.62
CA ASP A 198 19.62 -8.87 22.95
C ASP A 198 18.23 -8.99 22.31
N GLN A 199 17.39 -8.01 22.57
CA GLN A 199 16.09 -7.87 21.92
C GLN A 199 15.98 -6.48 21.30
N VAL A 200 15.74 -6.44 19.99
CA VAL A 200 15.48 -5.20 19.26
C VAL A 200 13.98 -4.92 19.31
N PHE A 201 13.65 -3.67 19.54
CA PHE A 201 12.32 -3.11 19.45
C PHE A 201 12.30 -2.00 18.40
N SER A 202 11.23 -1.92 17.61
CA SER A 202 10.98 -0.86 16.64
C SER A 202 9.61 -0.23 16.86
N ASN A 203 9.57 1.09 16.99
CA ASN A 203 8.31 1.85 17.02
C ASN A 203 7.83 2.26 15.62
N GLN A 204 8.58 1.87 14.58
CA GLN A 204 8.18 2.03 13.19
C GLN A 204 7.21 0.92 12.79
N PHE A 205 6.33 1.21 11.84
CA PHE A 205 5.40 0.20 11.34
C PHE A 205 6.11 -0.63 10.27
N GLU A 206 6.92 -1.59 10.70
CA GLU A 206 7.83 -2.28 9.81
C GLU A 206 7.85 -3.80 10.03
N ALA A 207 8.14 -4.53 8.96
CA ALA A 207 8.38 -5.97 8.97
C ALA A 207 9.17 -6.37 7.72
N ASP A 208 10.02 -7.39 7.82
CA ASP A 208 10.80 -7.92 6.69
C ASP A 208 11.64 -6.86 5.95
N GLY A 209 12.12 -5.83 6.67
CA GLY A 209 12.87 -4.71 6.09
C GLY A 209 12.03 -3.74 5.26
N MET A 210 10.70 -3.84 5.32
CA MET A 210 9.77 -2.93 4.66
C MET A 210 9.08 -2.03 5.68
N LEU A 211 8.99 -0.74 5.35
CA LEU A 211 8.12 0.20 6.06
C LEU A 211 6.70 0.10 5.47
N PHE A 212 5.71 0.06 6.33
CA PHE A 212 4.30 0.02 5.98
C PHE A 212 3.64 1.36 6.32
N ASP A 213 2.66 1.76 5.52
CA ASP A 213 1.78 2.87 5.86
C ASP A 213 0.80 2.44 6.96
N GLU A 214 0.55 3.35 7.90
CA GLU A 214 -0.47 3.11 8.92
C GLU A 214 -1.88 3.06 8.29
N PRO A 215 -2.70 2.05 8.64
CA PRO A 215 -4.06 1.95 8.15
C PRO A 215 -4.88 3.22 8.42
N SER A 216 -5.36 3.85 7.35
CA SER A 216 -6.23 5.01 7.42
C SER A 216 -7.49 4.78 6.60
N VAL A 217 -8.56 5.53 6.88
CA VAL A 217 -9.82 5.42 6.11
C VAL A 217 -9.58 5.68 4.62
N HIS A 218 -8.62 6.56 4.29
CA HIS A 218 -8.28 6.89 2.90
C HIS A 218 -7.53 5.76 2.19
N MET A 219 -6.71 4.98 2.91
CA MET A 219 -6.03 3.79 2.38
C MET A 219 -7.02 2.74 1.90
N PHE A 220 -8.18 2.62 2.54
CA PHE A 220 -9.22 1.69 2.11
C PHE A 220 -10.20 2.30 1.10
N SER A 221 -9.94 3.50 0.59
CA SER A 221 -10.80 4.17 -0.39
C SER A 221 -10.20 4.06 -1.79
N PHE A 222 -10.78 3.23 -2.65
CA PHE A 222 -10.39 3.14 -4.07
C PHE A 222 -10.67 4.44 -4.87
N ASN A 223 -11.45 5.38 -4.31
CA ASN A 223 -11.65 6.72 -4.87
C ASN A 223 -10.54 7.72 -4.50
N ASN A 224 -9.65 7.36 -3.58
CA ASN A 224 -8.54 8.21 -3.14
C ASN A 224 -7.23 7.62 -3.71
N PRO A 225 -6.32 8.43 -4.29
CA PRO A 225 -5.03 7.95 -4.78
C PRO A 225 -4.23 7.11 -3.78
N LEU A 226 -4.37 7.36 -2.48
CA LEU A 226 -3.70 6.58 -1.42
C LEU A 226 -4.20 5.12 -1.34
N GLY A 227 -5.47 4.87 -1.65
CA GLY A 227 -6.08 3.53 -1.60
C GLY A 227 -6.42 2.93 -2.96
N ALA A 228 -6.28 3.73 -4.03
CA ALA A 228 -6.53 3.30 -5.38
C ALA A 228 -5.39 2.41 -5.88
N CYS A 229 -5.73 1.30 -6.53
CA CYS A 229 -4.74 0.48 -7.22
C CYS A 229 -4.02 1.33 -8.28
N PRO A 230 -2.68 1.35 -8.33
CA PRO A 230 -1.94 2.20 -9.26
C PRO A 230 -2.12 1.79 -10.73
N ARG A 231 -2.50 0.54 -10.99
CA ARG A 231 -2.69 0.03 -12.37
C ARG A 231 -4.03 0.42 -12.97
N CYS A 232 -5.11 0.36 -12.19
CA CYS A 232 -6.46 0.63 -12.66
C CYS A 232 -7.06 1.91 -12.07
N GLU A 233 -6.28 2.67 -11.29
CA GLU A 233 -6.70 3.92 -10.64
C GLU A 233 -8.04 3.80 -9.88
N GLY A 234 -8.25 2.65 -9.25
CA GLY A 234 -9.46 2.36 -8.48
C GLY A 234 -10.71 2.03 -9.30
N PHE A 235 -10.61 1.87 -10.62
CA PHE A 235 -11.72 1.41 -11.46
C PHE A 235 -11.98 -0.10 -11.35
N GLY A 236 -11.00 -0.88 -10.88
CA GLY A 236 -11.09 -2.35 -10.80
C GLY A 236 -11.09 -3.04 -12.16
N LEU A 237 -10.92 -2.29 -13.24
CA LEU A 237 -10.92 -2.76 -14.62
C LEU A 237 -9.71 -2.14 -15.33
N THR A 238 -9.02 -2.93 -16.15
CA THR A 238 -7.96 -2.47 -17.04
C THR A 238 -8.38 -2.71 -18.47
N ILE A 239 -8.09 -1.77 -19.36
CA ILE A 239 -8.26 -1.98 -20.79
C ILE A 239 -7.26 -3.06 -21.22
N GLY A 240 -7.73 -4.05 -21.95
CA GLY A 240 -6.94 -5.15 -22.46
C GLY A 240 -7.56 -5.67 -23.75
N ILE A 241 -6.83 -6.54 -24.44
CA ILE A 241 -7.28 -7.15 -25.67
C ILE A 241 -8.00 -8.45 -25.33
N ASP A 242 -9.23 -8.59 -25.81
CA ASP A 242 -10.02 -9.82 -25.69
C ASP A 242 -9.73 -10.72 -26.89
N GLU A 243 -9.10 -11.87 -26.66
CA GLU A 243 -8.78 -12.86 -27.70
C GLU A 243 -10.01 -13.28 -28.51
N ASP A 244 -11.18 -13.41 -27.87
CA ASP A 244 -12.39 -13.88 -28.55
C ASP A 244 -12.99 -12.77 -29.43
N LEU A 245 -12.71 -11.49 -29.15
CA LEU A 245 -13.04 -10.40 -30.08
C LEU A 245 -12.05 -10.31 -31.25
N VAL A 246 -10.79 -10.64 -31.02
CA VAL A 246 -9.76 -10.69 -32.08
C VAL A 246 -9.99 -11.88 -33.00
N ILE A 247 -10.38 -13.03 -32.45
CA ILE A 247 -10.60 -14.29 -33.18
C ILE A 247 -12.00 -14.84 -32.84
N PRO A 248 -13.07 -14.23 -33.40
CA PRO A 248 -14.44 -14.58 -33.05
C PRO A 248 -14.86 -15.97 -33.53
N ASN A 249 -14.23 -16.50 -34.59
CA ASN A 249 -14.48 -17.84 -35.09
C ASN A 249 -13.18 -18.63 -35.22
N LYS A 250 -12.86 -19.38 -34.16
CA LYS A 250 -11.67 -20.24 -34.10
C LYS A 250 -11.72 -21.44 -35.08
N SER A 251 -12.85 -21.70 -35.75
CA SER A 251 -12.94 -22.75 -36.78
C SER A 251 -12.34 -22.33 -38.12
N LEU A 252 -12.05 -21.04 -38.30
CA LEU A 252 -11.41 -20.51 -39.50
C LEU A 252 -9.88 -20.60 -39.36
N SER A 253 -9.21 -20.69 -40.49
CA SER A 253 -7.75 -20.55 -40.58
C SER A 253 -7.33 -19.09 -40.78
N ILE A 254 -6.04 -18.78 -40.60
CA ILE A 254 -5.49 -17.44 -40.85
C ILE A 254 -5.75 -17.00 -42.29
N TYR A 255 -5.61 -17.92 -43.24
CA TYR A 255 -5.90 -17.66 -44.65
C TYR A 255 -7.39 -17.35 -44.93
N GLN A 256 -8.30 -17.83 -44.08
CA GLN A 256 -9.75 -17.61 -44.17
C GLN A 256 -10.22 -16.44 -43.29
N ASP A 257 -9.34 -15.49 -42.98
CA ASP A 257 -9.65 -14.28 -42.21
C ASP A 257 -10.16 -14.56 -40.78
N ALA A 258 -9.57 -15.55 -40.10
CA ALA A 258 -9.91 -15.86 -38.72
C ALA A 258 -9.65 -14.68 -37.76
N VAL A 259 -8.62 -13.88 -38.03
CA VAL A 259 -8.26 -12.68 -37.26
C VAL A 259 -9.11 -11.50 -37.75
N ALA A 260 -10.01 -11.02 -36.92
CA ALA A 260 -10.99 -9.99 -37.28
C ALA A 260 -10.36 -8.63 -37.55
N CYS A 261 -9.33 -8.24 -36.80
CA CYS A 261 -8.70 -6.92 -36.90
C CYS A 261 -7.85 -6.71 -38.16
N TRP A 262 -7.48 -7.79 -38.86
CA TRP A 262 -6.75 -7.73 -40.13
C TRP A 262 -7.68 -7.74 -41.36
N ARG A 263 -9.00 -7.79 -41.16
CA ARG A 263 -9.95 -7.73 -42.27
C ARG A 263 -9.99 -6.33 -42.86
N GLY A 264 -9.94 -6.23 -44.19
CA GLY A 264 -10.11 -4.98 -44.94
C GLY A 264 -8.82 -4.47 -45.59
N GLU A 265 -8.95 -3.47 -46.45
CA GLU A 265 -7.89 -3.10 -47.41
C GLU A 265 -6.58 -2.64 -46.77
N LYS A 266 -6.63 -1.91 -45.64
CA LYS A 266 -5.44 -1.33 -45.00
C LYS A 266 -4.74 -2.28 -44.04
N MET A 267 -5.51 -3.05 -43.27
CA MET A 267 -4.93 -3.90 -42.21
C MET A 267 -4.61 -5.31 -42.71
N ASN A 268 -5.02 -5.67 -43.93
CA ASN A 268 -4.69 -6.95 -44.53
C ASN A 268 -3.18 -7.14 -44.78
N GLU A 269 -2.40 -6.06 -44.86
CA GLU A 269 -0.94 -6.13 -45.03
C GLU A 269 -0.27 -6.96 -43.93
N TRP A 270 -0.77 -6.90 -42.69
CA TRP A 270 -0.26 -7.69 -41.56
C TRP A 270 -0.54 -9.19 -41.72
N LYS A 271 -1.71 -9.53 -42.27
CA LYS A 271 -2.06 -10.91 -42.62
C LYS A 271 -1.19 -11.41 -43.77
N ASP A 272 -1.01 -10.58 -44.78
CA ASP A 272 -0.21 -10.93 -45.96
C ASP A 272 1.26 -11.11 -45.57
N GLU A 273 1.82 -10.28 -44.68
CA GLU A 273 3.16 -10.46 -44.11
C GLU A 273 3.30 -11.84 -43.45
N LEU A 274 2.36 -12.21 -42.57
CA LEU A 274 2.36 -13.53 -41.94
C LEU A 274 2.30 -14.66 -42.97
N ILE A 275 1.45 -14.55 -44.00
CA ILE A 275 1.32 -15.56 -45.06
C ILE A 275 2.62 -15.67 -45.88
N HIS A 276 3.25 -14.56 -46.24
CA HIS A 276 4.49 -14.55 -47.02
C HIS A 276 5.67 -15.16 -46.24
N HIS A 277 5.71 -14.93 -44.93
CA HIS A 277 6.81 -15.38 -44.07
C HIS A 277 6.57 -16.75 -43.41
N ALA A 278 5.34 -17.26 -43.42
CA ALA A 278 4.96 -18.52 -42.76
C ALA A 278 5.86 -19.71 -43.12
N GLY A 279 6.30 -19.82 -44.39
CA GLY A 279 7.17 -20.91 -44.84
C GLY A 279 8.58 -20.89 -44.22
N LYS A 280 9.03 -19.77 -43.64
CA LYS A 280 10.35 -19.66 -43.00
C LYS A 280 10.41 -20.29 -41.60
N PHE A 281 9.26 -20.43 -40.95
CA PHE A 281 9.15 -20.95 -39.58
C PHE A 281 8.03 -22.00 -39.45
N ASP A 282 7.66 -22.62 -40.58
CA ASP A 282 6.68 -23.72 -40.70
C ASP A 282 5.34 -23.45 -40.01
N PHE A 283 4.77 -22.26 -40.25
CA PHE A 283 3.53 -21.85 -39.59
C PHE A 283 2.28 -22.27 -40.38
N PRO A 284 1.30 -22.94 -39.74
CA PRO A 284 0.18 -23.56 -40.44
C PRO A 284 -0.96 -22.56 -40.75
N ILE A 285 -0.82 -21.79 -41.83
CA ILE A 285 -1.77 -20.74 -42.23
C ILE A 285 -3.16 -21.24 -42.69
N HIS A 286 -3.28 -22.50 -43.11
CA HIS A 286 -4.53 -23.12 -43.56
C HIS A 286 -5.21 -23.99 -42.51
N LYS A 287 -4.56 -24.17 -41.35
CA LYS A 287 -5.10 -24.94 -40.23
C LYS A 287 -6.11 -24.06 -39.45
N PRO A 288 -7.27 -24.60 -39.05
CA PRO A 288 -8.18 -23.89 -38.15
C PRO A 288 -7.50 -23.50 -36.84
N ILE A 289 -7.76 -22.29 -36.34
CA ILE A 289 -7.15 -21.79 -35.09
C ILE A 289 -7.50 -22.67 -33.88
N SER A 290 -8.66 -23.31 -33.88
CA SER A 290 -9.08 -24.25 -32.83
C SER A 290 -8.18 -25.48 -32.69
N GLN A 291 -7.37 -25.76 -33.71
CA GLN A 291 -6.41 -26.85 -33.70
C GLN A 291 -4.98 -26.37 -33.41
N PHE A 292 -4.77 -25.08 -33.15
CA PHE A 292 -3.45 -24.53 -32.91
C PHE A 292 -2.83 -25.09 -31.63
N THR A 293 -1.52 -25.32 -31.67
CA THR A 293 -0.76 -25.60 -30.44
C THR A 293 -0.57 -24.31 -29.63
N GLU A 294 -0.25 -24.44 -28.34
CA GLU A 294 0.06 -23.26 -27.50
C GLU A 294 1.17 -22.42 -28.11
N TRP A 295 2.21 -23.06 -28.66
CA TRP A 295 3.30 -22.37 -29.37
C TRP A 295 2.83 -21.64 -30.64
N GLU A 296 1.97 -22.25 -31.46
CA GLU A 296 1.41 -21.61 -32.65
C GLU A 296 0.57 -20.37 -32.26
N MET A 297 -0.18 -20.47 -31.16
CA MET A 297 -0.95 -19.34 -30.63
C MET A 297 -0.03 -18.25 -30.08
N GLU A 298 0.97 -18.60 -29.26
CA GLU A 298 1.95 -17.64 -28.75
C GLU A 298 2.70 -16.93 -29.87
N LEU A 299 3.08 -17.63 -30.94
CA LEU A 299 3.75 -17.03 -32.09
C LEU A 299 2.83 -16.06 -32.83
N LEU A 300 1.53 -16.38 -32.98
CA LEU A 300 0.56 -15.47 -33.57
C LEU A 300 0.44 -14.16 -32.77
N TRP A 301 0.49 -14.25 -31.44
CA TRP A 301 0.37 -13.10 -30.54
C TRP A 301 1.66 -12.28 -30.40
N ASN A 302 2.78 -12.95 -30.14
CA ASN A 302 4.06 -12.32 -29.83
C ASN A 302 4.90 -12.01 -31.09
N GLY A 303 4.67 -12.74 -32.17
CA GLY A 303 5.51 -12.68 -33.37
C GLY A 303 6.86 -13.38 -33.21
N ASN A 304 7.75 -13.14 -34.17
CA ASN A 304 9.13 -13.62 -34.23
C ASN A 304 9.99 -12.62 -35.04
N SER A 305 11.17 -13.03 -35.51
CA SER A 305 12.06 -12.19 -36.31
C SER A 305 11.55 -11.85 -37.72
N TYR A 306 10.51 -12.53 -38.21
CA TYR A 306 9.95 -12.38 -39.56
C TYR A 306 8.50 -11.91 -39.58
N PHE A 307 7.82 -11.88 -38.43
CA PHE A 307 6.43 -11.51 -38.28
C PHE A 307 6.24 -10.80 -36.95
N GLN A 308 5.55 -9.65 -36.94
CA GLN A 308 5.52 -8.77 -35.77
C GLN A 308 4.54 -9.18 -34.66
N GLY A 309 3.55 -10.04 -34.94
CA GLY A 309 2.58 -10.46 -33.93
C GLY A 309 1.41 -9.50 -33.71
N LEU A 310 0.33 -10.02 -33.12
CA LEU A 310 -0.84 -9.23 -32.75
C LEU A 310 -0.54 -8.17 -31.69
N HIS A 311 0.35 -8.44 -30.73
CA HIS A 311 0.72 -7.45 -29.72
C HIS A 311 1.35 -6.21 -30.34
N ARG A 312 2.23 -6.37 -31.34
CA ARG A 312 2.82 -5.23 -32.04
C ARG A 312 1.80 -4.50 -32.92
N PHE A 313 0.87 -5.24 -33.53
CA PHE A 313 -0.24 -4.65 -34.26
C PHE A 313 -1.09 -3.73 -33.36
N PHE A 314 -1.47 -4.17 -32.15
CA PHE A 314 -2.22 -3.32 -31.23
C PHE A 314 -1.40 -2.15 -30.69
N ALA A 315 -0.11 -2.33 -30.41
CA ALA A 315 0.77 -1.23 -30.05
C ALA A 315 0.85 -0.17 -31.18
N PHE A 316 0.94 -0.60 -32.44
CA PHE A 316 0.90 0.29 -33.59
C PHE A 316 -0.42 1.09 -33.68
N LEU A 317 -1.56 0.49 -33.32
CA LEU A 317 -2.86 1.18 -33.28
C LEU A 317 -3.00 2.14 -32.10
N GLU A 318 -2.30 1.91 -30.98
CA GLU A 318 -2.27 2.83 -29.85
C GLU A 318 -1.33 4.02 -30.11
N GLU A 319 -0.28 3.82 -30.92
CA GLU A 319 0.70 4.84 -31.31
C GLU A 319 0.18 5.81 -32.41
N ASN A 320 -0.84 5.45 -33.21
CA ASN A 320 -1.35 6.23 -34.36
C ASN A 320 -2.82 6.64 -34.22
#